data_AF-A0A349BSM8-F1
#
_entry.id   AF-A0A349BSM8-F1
#
_cell.length_a   1.000
_cell.length_b   1.000
_cell.length_c   1.000
_cell.angle_alpha   90.00
_cell.angle_beta   90.00
_cell.angle_gamma   90.00
#
_symmetry.space_group_name_H-M   'P 1'
#
loop_
_entity.id
_entity.type
_entity.pdbx_description
1 polymer ?
#
loop_
_entity_poly.entity_id
_entity_poly.type
_entity_poly.pdbx_seq_one_letter_code
_entity_poly.pdbx_strand_id
1 'polypeptide(L)'
;TLGLILISSGLFAQDYFLKTSCNKKASEIANAAVEHMLNLEMPIALGMAKSALLVDESCGCAQLTISAISSNNDWGSRKTKLSKIDPTSLSKEEKVWYNYQMAADLNERTKIVDAAEGLFPDSPFIAALRGNLNPRDFTFYPEYVKRFPDHSSFAYNMISYGIMYGELGDSDYEQAKNNIDQSIQLHDGPNVYDSNAEHLASLGQYDDALQSQLKAVDYAAWGSVYGNMARIYWMKSNKAEV
;
A
#
# COMPACT_ATOMS: atom_id res chain seq x y z
N THR A 1 -33.17 -0.16 27.62
CA THR A 1 -32.10 0.51 26.87
C THR A 1 -31.02 -0.51 26.61
N LEU A 2 -31.00 -1.08 25.40
CA LEU A 2 -30.01 -2.09 25.02
C LEU A 2 -28.72 -1.34 24.66
N GLY A 3 -27.70 -1.45 25.50
CA GLY A 3 -26.40 -0.82 25.25
C GLY A 3 -25.69 -1.56 24.12
N LEU A 4 -25.57 -0.91 22.96
CA LEU A 4 -24.68 -1.34 21.90
C LEU A 4 -23.24 -1.16 22.41
N ILE A 5 -22.58 -2.26 22.77
CA ILE A 5 -21.13 -2.25 22.96
C ILE A 5 -20.54 -2.18 21.54
N LEU A 6 -20.19 -0.96 21.10
CA LEU A 6 -19.23 -0.80 20.02
C LEU A 6 -17.91 -1.36 20.56
N ILE A 7 -17.62 -2.61 20.20
CA ILE A 7 -16.23 -3.08 20.21
C ILE A 7 -15.58 -2.23 19.11
N SER A 8 -14.87 -1.18 19.50
CA SER A 8 -13.86 -0.60 18.63
C SER A 8 -12.87 -1.73 18.37
N SER A 9 -13.04 -2.45 17.26
CA SER A 9 -11.97 -3.24 16.68
C SER A 9 -10.85 -2.25 16.46
N GLY A 10 -9.88 -2.23 17.39
CA GLY A 10 -8.64 -1.51 17.16
C GLY A 10 -8.14 -1.94 15.78
N LEU A 11 -7.64 -0.98 15.01
CA LEU A 11 -6.92 -1.19 13.76
C LEU A 11 -5.66 -2.03 14.07
N PHE A 12 -5.85 -3.31 14.35
CA PHE A 12 -4.78 -4.28 14.41
C PHE A 12 -4.40 -4.56 12.96
N ALA A 13 -3.10 -4.56 12.68
CA ALA A 13 -2.61 -4.90 11.35
C ALA A 13 -3.14 -6.28 10.95
N GLN A 14 -3.80 -6.36 9.80
CA GLN A 14 -4.34 -7.60 9.26
C GLN A 14 -3.18 -8.49 8.78
N ASP A 15 -3.33 -9.81 8.94
CA ASP A 15 -2.30 -10.76 8.53
C ASP A 15 -2.31 -10.95 7.01
N TYR A 16 -1.35 -10.32 6.32
CA TYR A 16 -1.20 -10.41 4.87
C TYR A 16 -0.68 -11.78 4.39
N PHE A 17 0.03 -12.48 5.27
CA PHE A 17 0.62 -13.79 5.01
C PHE A 17 -0.11 -14.85 5.83
N LEU A 18 -0.46 -15.98 5.21
CA LEU A 18 -1.03 -17.13 5.95
C LEU A 18 -0.04 -17.67 6.99
N LYS A 19 1.25 -17.58 6.68
CA LYS A 19 2.32 -17.83 7.66
C LYS A 19 3.52 -16.93 7.40
N THR A 20 4.02 -16.30 8.45
CA THR A 20 5.28 -15.55 8.43
C THR A 20 6.39 -16.27 9.19
N SER A 21 7.65 -15.94 8.86
CA SER A 21 8.85 -16.33 9.62
C SER A 21 9.04 -15.51 10.90
N CYS A 22 8.35 -14.37 11.04
CA CYS A 22 8.48 -13.50 12.19
C CYS A 22 7.87 -14.12 13.45
N ASN A 23 8.45 -13.81 14.62
CA ASN A 23 7.79 -14.05 15.89
C ASN A 23 6.52 -13.18 16.03
N LYS A 24 5.64 -13.54 16.97
CA LYS A 24 4.30 -12.93 17.11
C LYS A 24 4.31 -11.39 17.23
N LYS A 25 5.26 -10.81 17.97
CA LYS A 25 5.30 -9.35 18.14
C LYS A 25 5.83 -8.66 16.89
N ALA A 26 6.86 -9.24 16.27
CA ALA A 26 7.41 -8.71 15.04
C ALA A 26 6.44 -8.87 13.86
N SER A 27 5.61 -9.92 13.83
CA SER A 27 4.61 -10.12 12.77
C SER A 27 3.55 -9.02 12.76
N GLU A 28 3.04 -8.59 13.92
CA GLU A 28 2.08 -7.47 14.01
C GLU A 28 2.66 -6.20 13.37
N ILE A 29 3.92 -5.87 13.67
CA ILE A 29 4.60 -4.68 13.12
C ILE A 29 4.95 -4.86 11.64
N ALA A 30 5.37 -6.07 11.24
CA ALA A 30 5.73 -6.37 9.85
C ALA A 30 4.50 -6.34 8.93
N ASN A 31 3.35 -6.82 9.38
CA ASN A 31 2.09 -6.70 8.63
C ASN A 31 1.68 -5.25 8.46
N ALA A 32 1.82 -4.41 9.49
CA ALA A 32 1.58 -2.96 9.36
C ALA A 32 2.52 -2.35 8.31
N ALA A 33 3.80 -2.75 8.32
CA ALA A 33 4.75 -2.30 7.30
C ALA A 33 4.33 -2.69 5.88
N VAL A 34 3.76 -3.90 5.70
CA VAL A 34 3.25 -4.37 4.41
C VAL A 34 2.00 -3.60 3.98
N GLU A 35 1.05 -3.34 4.88
CA GLU A 35 -0.12 -2.48 4.61
C GLU A 35 0.32 -1.10 4.11
N HIS A 36 1.19 -0.42 4.86
CA HIS A 36 1.72 0.89 4.44
C HIS A 36 2.46 0.80 3.10
N MET A 37 3.23 -0.27 2.84
CA MET A 37 3.92 -0.46 1.56
C MET A 37 2.92 -0.60 0.40
N LEU A 38 1.85 -1.38 0.57
CA LEU A 38 0.80 -1.57 -0.43
C LEU A 38 0.00 -0.28 -0.69
N ASN A 39 -0.18 0.55 0.34
CA ASN A 39 -0.77 1.89 0.23
C ASN A 39 0.23 2.97 -0.23
N LEU A 40 1.43 2.59 -0.70
CA LEU A 40 2.47 3.48 -1.24
C LEU A 40 3.14 4.43 -0.24
N GLU A 41 3.06 4.13 1.06
CA GLU A 41 3.56 4.95 2.16
C GLU A 41 4.97 4.49 2.59
N MET A 42 5.88 4.49 1.62
CA MET A 42 7.19 3.83 1.71
C MET A 42 8.04 4.24 2.93
N PRO A 43 8.11 5.52 3.36
CA PRO A 43 8.87 5.89 4.55
C PRO A 43 8.31 5.30 5.85
N ILE A 44 6.97 5.25 5.99
CA ILE A 44 6.30 4.66 7.16
C ILE A 44 6.54 3.16 7.18
N ALA A 45 6.31 2.50 6.04
CA ALA A 45 6.60 1.08 5.86
C ALA A 45 8.06 0.72 6.21
N LEU A 46 9.03 1.53 5.77
CA LEU A 46 10.45 1.35 6.10
C LEU A 46 10.71 1.46 7.61
N GLY A 47 10.09 2.44 8.28
CA GLY A 47 10.21 2.63 9.72
C GLY A 47 9.63 1.46 10.51
N MET A 48 8.44 0.99 10.13
CA MET A 48 7.78 -0.16 10.76
C MET A 48 8.57 -1.45 10.53
N ALA A 49 9.01 -1.73 9.31
CA ALA A 49 9.80 -2.94 9.04
C ALA A 49 11.13 -2.94 9.83
N LYS A 50 11.81 -1.79 9.94
CA LYS A 50 12.99 -1.67 10.82
C LYS A 50 12.65 -1.92 12.29
N SER A 51 11.49 -1.46 12.75
CA SER A 51 11.02 -1.66 14.11
C SER A 51 10.72 -3.14 14.38
N ALA A 52 10.13 -3.86 13.42
CA ALA A 52 9.95 -5.30 13.49
C ALA A 52 11.29 -6.03 13.64
N LEU A 53 12.34 -5.59 12.92
CA LEU A 53 13.69 -6.16 13.05
C LEU A 53 14.37 -5.87 14.39
N LEU A 54 14.01 -4.80 15.10
CA LEU A 54 14.49 -4.57 16.48
C LEU A 54 13.85 -5.55 17.48
N VAL A 55 12.68 -6.10 17.14
CA VAL A 55 11.96 -7.10 17.95
C VAL A 55 12.35 -8.53 17.57
N ASP A 56 12.62 -8.75 16.29
CA ASP A 56 13.03 -10.03 15.72
C ASP A 56 13.97 -9.81 14.53
N GLU A 57 15.27 -9.89 14.77
CA GLU A 57 16.27 -9.70 13.73
C GLU A 57 16.14 -10.70 12.56
N SER A 58 15.50 -11.84 12.81
CA SER A 58 15.28 -12.91 11.83
C SER A 58 13.95 -12.82 11.07
N CYS A 59 13.12 -11.80 11.36
CA CYS A 59 11.81 -11.62 10.74
C CYS A 59 11.92 -11.37 9.23
N GLY A 60 11.71 -12.42 8.44
CA GLY A 60 11.87 -12.41 6.98
C GLY A 60 10.91 -11.47 6.28
N CYS A 61 9.64 -11.38 6.72
CA CYS A 61 8.67 -10.43 6.19
C CYS A 61 9.19 -8.98 6.27
N ALA A 62 9.77 -8.58 7.40
CA ALA A 62 10.34 -7.26 7.57
C ALA A 62 11.58 -7.03 6.70
N GLN A 63 12.48 -8.02 6.60
CA GLN A 63 13.65 -7.95 5.70
C GLN A 63 13.22 -7.77 4.22
N LEU A 64 12.22 -8.53 3.79
CA LEU A 64 11.67 -8.48 2.43
C LEU A 64 10.93 -7.18 2.13
N THR A 65 10.25 -6.60 3.12
CA THR A 65 9.62 -5.26 3.01
C THR A 65 10.69 -4.20 2.77
N ILE A 66 11.77 -4.22 3.56
CA ILE A 66 12.88 -3.26 3.40
C ILE A 66 13.56 -3.42 2.03
N SER A 67 13.74 -4.64 1.54
CA SER A 67 14.30 -4.85 0.19
C SER A 67 13.35 -4.38 -0.90
N ALA A 68 12.03 -4.62 -0.78
CA ALA A 68 11.04 -4.23 -1.76
C ALA A 68 10.96 -2.70 -1.94
N ILE A 69 10.99 -1.97 -0.83
CA ILE A 69 11.01 -0.49 -0.81
C ILE A 69 12.33 0.07 -1.39
N SER A 70 13.42 -0.69 -1.29
CA SER A 70 14.73 -0.24 -1.76
C SER A 70 14.81 -0.18 -3.29
N SER A 71 15.55 0.79 -3.80
CA SER A 71 15.83 0.93 -5.24
C SER A 71 16.52 -0.32 -5.81
N ASN A 72 16.07 -0.74 -7.00
CA ASN A 72 16.65 -1.82 -7.80
C ASN A 72 17.55 -1.32 -8.94
N ASN A 73 17.77 0.00 -9.03
CA ASN A 73 18.73 0.57 -9.97
C ASN A 73 20.16 0.15 -9.59
N ASP A 74 21.13 0.41 -10.47
CA ASP A 74 22.53 0.02 -10.22
C ASP A 74 23.14 0.67 -8.98
N TRP A 75 22.72 1.89 -8.63
CA TRP A 75 23.09 2.57 -7.37
C TRP A 75 22.27 2.11 -6.15
N GLY A 76 21.26 1.28 -6.40
CA GLY A 76 20.31 0.81 -5.41
C GLY A 76 20.89 -0.29 -4.51
N SER A 77 20.15 -0.60 -3.45
CA SER A 77 20.57 -1.57 -2.42
C SER A 77 19.65 -2.78 -2.30
N ARG A 78 18.63 -2.91 -3.16
CA ARG A 78 17.70 -4.05 -3.12
C ARG A 78 18.43 -5.39 -3.22
N LYS A 79 19.27 -5.57 -4.24
CA LYS A 79 20.01 -6.83 -4.47
C LYS A 79 20.88 -7.23 -3.28
N THR A 80 21.66 -6.28 -2.72
CA THR A 80 22.51 -6.53 -1.54
C THR A 80 21.71 -6.82 -0.27
N LYS A 81 20.49 -6.28 -0.14
CA LYS A 81 19.60 -6.60 0.98
C LYS A 81 19.03 -8.00 0.84
N LEU A 82 18.54 -8.36 -0.36
CA LEU A 82 18.05 -9.70 -0.66
C LEU A 82 19.14 -10.75 -0.42
N SER A 83 20.37 -10.52 -0.86
CA SER A 83 21.48 -11.48 -0.69
C SER A 83 21.88 -11.76 0.77
N LYS A 84 21.39 -10.96 1.72
CA LYS A 84 21.62 -11.16 3.16
C LYS A 84 20.50 -11.95 3.84
N ILE A 85 19.37 -12.13 3.16
CA ILE A 85 18.26 -12.94 3.66
C ILE A 85 18.63 -14.39 3.44
N ASP A 86 18.57 -15.21 4.50
CA ASP A 86 18.64 -16.66 4.37
C ASP A 86 17.31 -17.18 3.83
N PRO A 87 17.23 -17.68 2.58
CA PRO A 87 15.96 -18.13 2.04
C PRO A 87 15.39 -19.32 2.79
N THR A 88 16.21 -20.09 3.52
CA THR A 88 15.74 -21.28 4.24
C THR A 88 14.90 -20.94 5.47
N SER A 89 15.11 -19.77 6.08
CA SER A 89 14.36 -19.28 7.24
C SER A 89 12.99 -18.69 6.86
N LEU A 90 12.78 -18.37 5.59
CA LEU A 90 11.54 -17.79 5.08
C LEU A 90 10.38 -18.80 5.07
N SER A 91 9.17 -18.28 5.33
CA SER A 91 7.92 -18.98 5.06
C SER A 91 7.75 -19.28 3.56
N LYS A 92 6.76 -20.10 3.21
CA LYS A 92 6.55 -20.44 1.79
C LYS A 92 6.11 -19.22 0.96
N GLU A 93 5.23 -18.38 1.49
CA GLU A 93 4.79 -17.15 0.82
C GLU A 93 5.92 -16.11 0.77
N GLU A 94 6.71 -15.99 1.84
CA GLU A 94 7.88 -15.13 1.86
C GLU A 94 8.95 -15.56 0.83
N LYS A 95 9.13 -16.87 0.60
CA LYS A 95 9.98 -17.39 -0.48
C LYS A 95 9.46 -16.99 -1.86
N VAL A 96 8.15 -16.99 -2.07
CA VAL A 96 7.57 -16.48 -3.31
C VAL A 96 7.93 -15.00 -3.48
N TRP A 97 7.77 -14.19 -2.43
CA TRP A 97 8.10 -12.78 -2.49
C TRP A 97 9.59 -12.52 -2.72
N TYR A 98 10.46 -13.28 -2.04
CA TYR A 98 11.90 -13.25 -2.27
C TYR A 98 12.24 -13.51 -3.75
N ASN A 99 11.71 -14.60 -4.30
CA ASN A 99 11.93 -14.97 -5.70
C ASN A 99 11.37 -13.91 -6.65
N TYR A 100 10.18 -13.36 -6.37
CA TYR A 100 9.58 -12.27 -7.14
C TYR A 100 10.50 -11.03 -7.18
N GLN A 101 11.13 -10.66 -6.07
CA GLN A 101 12.05 -9.53 -6.02
C GLN A 101 13.40 -9.82 -6.70
N MET A 102 13.84 -11.09 -6.69
CA MET A 102 15.07 -11.54 -7.37
C MET A 102 14.90 -11.73 -8.88
N ALA A 103 13.67 -11.89 -9.36
CA ALA A 103 13.37 -12.10 -10.77
C ALA A 103 13.95 -11.00 -11.66
N ALA A 104 14.55 -11.42 -12.77
CA ALA A 104 15.28 -10.56 -13.70
C ALA A 104 14.36 -9.62 -14.48
N ASP A 105 13.15 -10.09 -14.80
CA ASP A 105 12.19 -9.37 -15.62
C ASP A 105 10.73 -9.67 -15.25
N LEU A 106 9.81 -9.00 -15.94
CA LEU A 106 8.38 -9.13 -15.72
C LEU A 106 7.85 -10.54 -16.04
N ASN A 107 8.39 -11.21 -17.05
CA ASN A 107 7.93 -12.55 -17.46
C ASN A 107 8.26 -13.59 -16.39
N GLU A 108 9.45 -13.50 -15.79
CA GLU A 108 9.82 -14.36 -14.66
C GLU A 108 8.95 -14.06 -13.42
N ARG A 109 8.68 -12.79 -13.11
CA ARG A 109 7.74 -12.42 -12.04
C ARG A 109 6.35 -12.99 -12.27
N THR A 110 5.82 -12.89 -13.49
CA THR A 110 4.50 -13.43 -13.84
C THR A 110 4.44 -14.94 -13.59
N LYS A 111 5.44 -15.71 -14.05
CA LYS A 111 5.50 -17.16 -13.80
C LYS A 111 5.53 -17.50 -12.31
N ILE A 112 6.25 -16.72 -11.51
CA ILE A 112 6.32 -16.90 -10.06
C ILE A 112 4.94 -16.67 -9.43
N VAL A 113 4.24 -15.59 -9.80
CA VAL A 113 2.91 -15.27 -9.27
C VAL A 113 1.87 -16.30 -9.75
N ASP A 114 1.88 -16.70 -11.03
CA ASP A 114 0.97 -17.73 -11.58
C ASP A 114 1.07 -19.05 -10.80
N ALA A 115 2.29 -19.51 -10.53
CA ALA A 115 2.52 -20.72 -9.75
C ALA A 115 2.07 -20.54 -8.29
N ALA A 116 2.31 -19.36 -7.71
CA ALA A 116 1.99 -19.08 -6.31
C ALA A 116 0.49 -18.98 -6.06
N GLU A 117 -0.31 -18.40 -6.96
CA GLU A 117 -1.77 -18.31 -6.80
C GLU A 117 -2.45 -19.68 -6.75
N GLY A 118 -1.89 -20.70 -7.43
CA GLY A 118 -2.37 -22.08 -7.34
C GLY A 118 -2.01 -22.77 -6.01
N LEU A 119 -0.93 -22.35 -5.36
CA LEU A 119 -0.45 -22.89 -4.08
C LEU A 119 -1.02 -22.16 -2.86
N PHE A 120 -1.27 -20.86 -3.03
CA PHE A 120 -1.80 -19.94 -2.05
C PHE A 120 -2.97 -19.16 -2.66
N PRO A 121 -4.07 -19.84 -3.04
CA PRO A 121 -5.35 -19.12 -3.07
C PRO A 121 -5.57 -18.58 -1.65
N ASP A 122 -6.43 -17.63 -1.34
CA ASP A 122 -6.66 -17.18 0.05
C ASP A 122 -5.49 -16.41 0.69
N SER A 123 -4.31 -16.31 0.07
CA SER A 123 -3.27 -15.37 0.48
C SER A 123 -3.54 -13.97 -0.12
N PRO A 124 -3.89 -12.96 0.70
CA PRO A 124 -4.11 -11.61 0.20
C PRO A 124 -2.82 -10.99 -0.33
N PHE A 125 -1.66 -11.34 0.24
CA PHE A 125 -0.38 -10.83 -0.25
C PHE A 125 0.01 -11.40 -1.62
N ILE A 126 -0.12 -12.72 -1.82
CA ILE A 126 0.17 -13.33 -3.13
C ILE A 126 -0.75 -12.75 -4.21
N ALA A 127 -2.03 -12.57 -3.89
CA ALA A 127 -2.94 -11.88 -4.79
C ALA A 127 -2.53 -10.42 -5.03
N ALA A 128 -2.04 -9.67 -4.04
CA ALA A 128 -1.57 -8.30 -4.24
C ALA A 128 -0.34 -8.21 -5.16
N LEU A 129 0.53 -9.23 -5.17
CA LEU A 129 1.65 -9.30 -6.12
C LEU A 129 1.20 -9.35 -7.58
N ARG A 130 0.02 -9.92 -7.87
CA ARG A 130 -0.60 -9.90 -9.21
C ARG A 130 -0.87 -8.48 -9.67
N GLY A 131 -1.51 -7.67 -8.84
CA GLY A 131 -1.78 -6.25 -9.12
C GLY A 131 -0.50 -5.47 -9.40
N ASN A 132 0.60 -5.80 -8.71
CA ASN A 132 1.91 -5.16 -8.93
C ASN A 132 2.57 -5.51 -10.28
N LEU A 133 2.14 -6.56 -10.98
CA LEU A 133 2.64 -6.87 -12.33
C LEU A 133 2.14 -5.85 -13.36
N ASN A 134 0.92 -5.34 -13.17
CA ASN A 134 0.34 -4.28 -13.98
C ASN A 134 -0.59 -3.39 -13.13
N PRO A 135 -0.06 -2.36 -12.45
CA PRO A 135 -0.85 -1.47 -11.60
C PRO A 135 -1.90 -0.62 -12.35
N ARG A 136 -1.91 -0.66 -13.69
CA ARG A 136 -2.88 0.04 -14.54
C ARG A 136 -4.00 -0.88 -15.04
N ASP A 137 -3.97 -2.16 -14.70
CA ASP A 137 -5.12 -3.03 -14.89
C ASP A 137 -6.15 -2.77 -13.79
N PHE A 138 -7.03 -1.79 -14.02
CA PHE A 138 -8.04 -1.43 -13.03
C PHE A 138 -9.08 -2.52 -12.78
N THR A 139 -9.21 -3.50 -13.67
CA THR A 139 -10.17 -4.60 -13.52
C THR A 139 -9.78 -5.59 -12.42
N PHE A 140 -8.50 -5.61 -12.03
CA PHE A 140 -7.98 -6.42 -10.94
C PHE A 140 -8.57 -6.01 -9.58
N TYR A 141 -8.66 -4.71 -9.29
CA TYR A 141 -8.94 -4.23 -7.93
C TYR A 141 -10.36 -4.55 -7.44
N PRO A 142 -11.43 -4.44 -8.25
CA PRO A 142 -12.76 -4.89 -7.82
C PRO A 142 -12.82 -6.38 -7.48
N GLU A 143 -12.11 -7.23 -8.22
CA GLU A 143 -12.03 -8.66 -7.93
C GLU A 143 -11.21 -8.94 -6.66
N TYR A 144 -10.14 -8.18 -6.43
CA TYR A 144 -9.38 -8.23 -5.19
C TYR A 144 -10.24 -7.88 -3.98
N VAL A 145 -11.01 -6.78 -4.04
CA VAL A 145 -11.91 -6.32 -2.96
C VAL A 145 -12.96 -7.36 -2.62
N LYS A 146 -13.56 -8.01 -3.63
CA LYS A 146 -14.54 -9.09 -3.38
C LYS A 146 -13.92 -10.26 -2.62
N ARG A 147 -12.65 -10.55 -2.88
CA ARG A 147 -11.96 -11.72 -2.31
C ARG A 147 -11.33 -11.45 -0.94
N PHE A 148 -10.82 -10.23 -0.73
CA PHE A 148 -10.06 -9.84 0.47
C PHE A 148 -10.54 -8.49 1.03
N PRO A 149 -11.83 -8.35 1.39
CA PRO A 149 -12.42 -7.05 1.74
C PRO A 149 -11.66 -6.34 2.88
N ASP A 150 -11.13 -7.09 3.84
CA ASP A 150 -10.40 -6.53 4.99
C ASP A 150 -8.93 -6.14 4.69
N HIS A 151 -8.41 -6.47 3.50
CA HIS A 151 -7.02 -6.17 3.08
C HIS A 151 -7.00 -5.23 1.86
N SER A 152 -8.08 -4.48 1.66
CA SER A 152 -8.38 -3.83 0.38
C SER A 152 -8.24 -2.32 0.39
N SER A 153 -7.62 -1.70 1.40
CA SER A 153 -7.44 -0.24 1.40
C SER A 153 -6.77 0.25 0.11
N PHE A 154 -5.61 -0.34 -0.25
CA PHE A 154 -4.91 0.04 -1.47
C PHE A 154 -5.77 -0.21 -2.73
N ALA A 155 -6.56 -1.29 -2.75
CA ALA A 155 -7.40 -1.64 -3.87
C ALA A 155 -8.56 -0.65 -4.05
N TYR A 156 -9.21 -0.24 -2.95
CA TYR A 156 -10.21 0.83 -2.97
C TYR A 156 -9.62 2.15 -3.47
N ASN A 157 -8.42 2.51 -3.02
CA ASN A 157 -7.74 3.70 -3.54
C ASN A 157 -7.51 3.58 -5.07
N MET A 158 -7.04 2.43 -5.55
CA MET A 158 -6.84 2.22 -6.99
C MET A 158 -8.15 2.18 -7.80
N ILE A 159 -9.24 1.67 -7.24
CA ILE A 159 -10.58 1.75 -7.86
C ILE A 159 -10.99 3.21 -8.06
N SER A 160 -10.72 4.08 -7.07
CA SER A 160 -11.04 5.50 -7.19
C SER A 160 -10.34 6.16 -8.40
N TYR A 161 -9.07 5.80 -8.66
CA TYR A 161 -8.36 6.22 -9.87
C TYR A 161 -8.98 5.63 -11.14
N GLY A 162 -9.31 4.34 -11.13
CA GLY A 162 -9.94 3.68 -12.27
C GLY A 162 -11.26 4.34 -12.68
N ILE A 163 -12.06 4.75 -11.70
CA ILE A 163 -13.29 5.52 -11.93
C ILE A 163 -12.94 6.90 -12.51
N MET A 164 -12.07 7.68 -11.86
CA MET A 164 -11.73 9.03 -12.31
C MET A 164 -11.15 9.06 -13.72
N TYR A 165 -10.41 8.02 -14.13
CA TYR A 165 -9.85 7.89 -15.47
C TYR A 165 -10.82 7.34 -16.52
N GLY A 166 -12.03 6.91 -16.13
CA GLY A 166 -13.00 6.30 -17.03
C GLY A 166 -12.69 4.85 -17.42
N GLU A 167 -11.81 4.18 -16.67
CA GLU A 167 -11.39 2.79 -16.90
C GLU A 167 -12.35 1.79 -16.25
N LEU A 168 -13.14 2.24 -15.27
CA LEU A 168 -14.16 1.47 -14.55
C LEU A 168 -15.59 2.03 -14.73
N GLY A 169 -15.87 2.58 -15.91
CA GLY A 169 -17.15 3.23 -16.24
C GLY A 169 -16.95 4.71 -16.58
N ASP A 170 -18.02 5.50 -16.49
CA ASP A 170 -17.92 6.94 -16.66
C ASP A 170 -17.18 7.57 -15.46
N SER A 171 -16.43 8.65 -15.72
CA SER A 171 -15.76 9.40 -14.66
C SER A 171 -16.79 10.01 -13.71
N ASP A 172 -16.73 9.60 -12.44
CA ASP A 172 -17.65 10.00 -11.37
C ASP A 172 -16.88 10.23 -10.06
N TYR A 173 -16.76 11.50 -9.67
CA TYR A 173 -16.05 11.87 -8.45
C TYR A 173 -16.73 11.37 -7.18
N GLU A 174 -18.05 11.36 -7.10
CA GLU A 174 -18.76 10.90 -5.91
C GLU A 174 -18.54 9.40 -5.72
N GLN A 175 -18.56 8.64 -6.81
CA GLN A 175 -18.23 7.22 -6.76
C GLN A 175 -16.76 6.98 -6.39
N ALA A 176 -15.82 7.75 -6.96
CA ALA A 176 -14.41 7.69 -6.59
C ALA A 176 -14.20 8.03 -5.10
N LYS A 177 -14.87 9.08 -4.61
CA LYS A 177 -14.82 9.54 -3.21
C LYS A 177 -15.37 8.50 -2.23
N ASN A 178 -16.43 7.78 -2.60
CA ASN A 178 -16.92 6.66 -1.78
C ASN A 178 -15.84 5.56 -1.62
N ASN A 179 -15.05 5.28 -2.66
CA ASN A 179 -13.96 4.32 -2.57
C ASN A 179 -12.78 4.86 -1.74
N ILE A 180 -12.46 6.16 -1.85
CA ILE A 180 -11.52 6.83 -0.93
C ILE A 180 -11.96 6.65 0.53
N ASP A 181 -13.25 6.83 0.83
CA ASP A 181 -13.77 6.68 2.18
C ASP A 181 -13.70 5.23 2.68
N GLN A 182 -13.87 4.24 1.81
CA GLN A 182 -13.63 2.83 2.15
C GLN A 182 -12.15 2.55 2.44
N SER A 183 -11.23 3.12 1.66
CA SER A 183 -9.79 3.01 1.93
C SER A 183 -9.43 3.61 3.30
N ILE A 184 -9.93 4.80 3.63
CA ILE A 184 -9.72 5.44 4.95
C ILE A 184 -10.27 4.59 6.10
N GLN A 185 -11.41 3.91 5.91
CA GLN A 185 -12.00 3.04 6.94
C GLN A 185 -11.14 1.82 7.25
N LEU A 186 -10.39 1.32 6.27
CA LEU A 186 -9.56 0.12 6.39
C LEU A 186 -8.12 0.44 6.82
N HIS A 187 -7.62 1.63 6.51
CA HIS A 187 -6.23 2.00 6.76
C HIS A 187 -6.08 3.47 7.16
N ASP A 188 -5.38 3.68 8.27
CA ASP A 188 -5.02 5.01 8.78
C ASP A 188 -3.67 5.45 8.18
N GLY A 189 -3.71 5.97 6.95
CA GLY A 189 -2.51 6.35 6.20
C GLY A 189 -2.66 7.66 5.41
N PRO A 190 -1.55 8.38 5.18
CA PRO A 190 -1.60 9.68 4.49
C PRO A 190 -1.89 9.60 2.99
N ASN A 191 -1.58 8.50 2.29
CA ASN A 191 -1.58 8.46 0.83
C ASN A 191 -2.99 8.62 0.23
N VAL A 192 -4.01 8.12 0.92
CA VAL A 192 -5.41 8.23 0.45
C VAL A 192 -5.90 9.68 0.38
N TYR A 193 -5.39 10.56 1.25
CA TYR A 193 -5.69 11.99 1.22
C TYR A 193 -5.00 12.70 0.06
N ASP A 194 -3.80 12.26 -0.30
CA ASP A 194 -3.07 12.71 -1.50
C ASP A 194 -3.83 12.29 -2.77
N SER A 195 -4.26 11.04 -2.86
CA SER A 195 -5.10 10.55 -3.97
C SER A 195 -6.41 11.33 -4.11
N ASN A 196 -7.11 11.61 -3.01
CA ASN A 196 -8.31 12.45 -3.07
C ASN A 196 -7.99 13.90 -3.50
N ALA A 197 -6.85 14.45 -3.09
CA ALA A 197 -6.41 15.76 -3.52
C ALA A 197 -6.12 15.81 -5.04
N GLU A 198 -5.52 14.76 -5.59
CA GLU A 198 -5.29 14.62 -7.03
C GLU A 198 -6.62 14.58 -7.81
N HIS A 199 -7.59 13.82 -7.32
CA HIS A 199 -8.93 13.76 -7.93
C HIS A 199 -9.61 15.13 -7.95
N LEU A 200 -9.66 15.82 -6.81
CA LEU A 200 -10.19 17.18 -6.70
C LEU A 200 -9.46 18.17 -7.62
N ALA A 201 -8.13 18.09 -7.67
CA ALA A 201 -7.31 18.93 -8.52
C ALA A 201 -7.58 18.68 -10.02
N SER A 202 -7.87 17.43 -10.42
CA SER A 202 -8.24 17.09 -11.79
C SER A 202 -9.56 17.73 -12.24
N LEU A 203 -10.45 18.03 -11.29
CA LEU A 203 -11.70 18.77 -11.50
C LEU A 203 -11.52 20.28 -11.40
N GLY A 204 -10.30 20.76 -11.14
CA GLY A 204 -9.99 22.18 -10.92
C GLY A 204 -10.38 22.71 -9.53
N GLN A 205 -10.78 21.85 -8.60
CA GLN A 205 -11.19 22.21 -7.24
C GLN A 205 -9.96 22.32 -6.32
N TYR A 206 -9.13 23.34 -6.57
CA TYR A 206 -7.81 23.44 -5.92
C TYR A 206 -7.87 23.79 -4.43
N ASP A 207 -8.90 24.50 -3.96
CA ASP A 207 -9.08 24.79 -2.53
C ASP A 207 -9.33 23.49 -1.75
N ASP A 208 -10.27 22.66 -2.22
CA ASP A 208 -10.57 21.36 -1.61
C ASP A 208 -9.41 20.39 -1.75
N ALA A 209 -8.72 20.39 -2.90
CA ALA A 209 -7.49 19.62 -3.09
C ALA A 209 -6.41 20.01 -2.07
N LEU A 210 -6.21 21.31 -1.82
CA LEU A 210 -5.29 21.77 -0.79
C LEU A 210 -5.71 21.26 0.59
N GLN A 211 -6.99 21.36 0.96
CA GLN A 211 -7.46 20.88 2.27
C GLN A 211 -7.25 19.37 2.43
N SER A 212 -7.53 18.58 1.39
CA SER A 212 -7.24 17.14 1.40
C SER A 212 -5.75 16.88 1.55
N GLN A 213 -4.91 17.56 0.77
CA GLN A 213 -3.46 17.40 0.81
C GLN A 213 -2.85 17.75 2.18
N LEU A 214 -3.38 18.77 2.85
CA LEU A 214 -2.93 19.16 4.18
C LEU A 214 -3.18 18.07 5.23
N LYS A 215 -4.22 17.23 5.06
CA LYS A 215 -4.42 16.03 5.90
C LYS A 215 -3.30 15.01 5.69
N ALA A 216 -2.85 14.79 4.45
CA ALA A 216 -1.69 13.93 4.19
C ALA A 216 -0.40 14.50 4.80
N VAL A 217 -0.23 15.82 4.75
CA VAL A 217 0.93 16.51 5.35
C VAL A 217 0.94 16.35 6.87
N ASP A 218 -0.22 16.37 7.53
CA ASP A 218 -0.33 16.33 9.00
C ASP A 218 0.34 15.09 9.63
N TYR A 219 0.30 13.93 8.96
CA TYR A 219 0.95 12.69 9.43
C TYR A 219 2.46 12.87 9.69
N ALA A 220 3.12 13.76 8.96
CA ALA A 220 4.54 14.05 9.11
C ALA A 220 4.89 15.45 8.56
N ALA A 221 4.39 16.49 9.22
CA ALA A 221 4.39 17.86 8.67
C ALA A 221 5.79 18.38 8.26
N TRP A 222 6.81 18.16 9.10
CA TRP A 222 8.16 18.64 8.80
C TRP A 222 8.88 17.68 7.84
N GLY A 223 9.17 18.17 6.63
CA GLY A 223 9.81 17.36 5.59
C GLY A 223 8.86 16.36 4.90
N SER A 224 7.54 16.56 5.02
CA SER A 224 6.53 15.70 4.41
C SER A 224 6.77 15.50 2.91
N VAL A 225 6.69 14.25 2.45
CA VAL A 225 6.71 13.91 1.01
C VAL A 225 5.51 14.52 0.26
N TYR A 226 4.41 14.78 0.98
CA TYR A 226 3.17 15.35 0.45
C TYR A 226 3.19 16.89 0.38
N GLY A 227 4.20 17.54 0.96
CA GLY A 227 4.27 19.00 1.07
C GLY A 227 4.53 19.74 -0.25
N ASN A 228 5.02 19.08 -1.29
CA ASN A 228 5.20 19.69 -2.61
C ASN A 228 3.86 19.94 -3.30
N MET A 229 2.96 18.96 -3.31
CA MET A 229 1.63 19.11 -3.92
C MET A 229 0.76 20.10 -3.15
N ALA A 230 0.90 20.16 -1.81
CA ALA A 230 0.20 21.17 -1.01
C ALA A 230 0.56 22.59 -1.47
N ARG A 231 1.86 22.86 -1.71
CA ARG A 231 2.31 24.15 -2.26
C ARG A 231 1.76 24.41 -3.66
N ILE A 232 1.69 23.39 -4.52
CA ILE A 232 1.14 23.52 -5.88
C ILE A 232 -0.35 23.87 -5.82
N TYR A 233 -1.15 23.18 -5.01
CA TYR A 233 -2.58 23.44 -4.89
C TYR A 233 -2.83 24.81 -4.24
N TRP A 234 -2.04 25.21 -3.25
CA TRP A 234 -2.09 26.56 -2.69
C TRP A 234 -1.82 27.65 -3.74
N MET A 235 -0.78 27.50 -4.56
CA MET A 235 -0.51 28.47 -5.63
C MET A 235 -1.64 28.54 -6.67
N LYS A 236 -2.26 27.39 -6.98
CA LYS A 236 -3.35 27.33 -7.97
C LYS A 236 -4.66 27.91 -7.45
N SER A 237 -4.93 27.78 -6.14
CA SER A 237 -6.09 28.36 -5.47
C SER A 237 -6.00 29.89 -5.39
N ASN A 238 -4.79 30.42 -5.18
CA ASN A 238 -4.55 31.86 -5.01
C ASN A 238 -4.19 32.61 -6.31
N LYS A 239 -4.51 32.07 -7.49
CA LYS A 239 -4.19 32.69 -8.79
C LYS A 239 -4.83 34.06 -9.05
N ALA A 240 -5.78 34.49 -8.22
CA ALA A 240 -6.37 35.83 -8.28
C ALA A 240 -5.63 36.89 -7.42
N GLU A 241 -4.62 36.49 -6.63
CA GLU A 241 -3.90 37.37 -5.68
C GLU A 241 -2.43 37.65 -6.08
N VAL A 242 -1.99 37.28 -7.30
CA VAL A 242 -0.64 37.55 -7.83
C VAL A 242 -0.68 38.26 -9.17
#